data_AF-A0A1E5IRS3-F1
#
_entry.id   AF-A0A1E5IRS3-F1
#
_cell.length_a   1.000
_cell.length_b   1.000
_cell.length_c   1.000
_cell.angle_alpha   90.00
_cell.angle_beta   90.00
_cell.angle_gamma   90.00
#
_symmetry.space_group_name_H-M   'P 1'
#
loop_
_entity.id
_entity.type
_entity.pdbx_description
1 polymer ?
#
loop_
_entity_poly.entity_id
_entity_poly.type
_entity_poly.pdbx_seq_one_letter_code
_entity_poly.pdbx_strand_id
1 'polypeptide(L)'
;MDRSPFAPLSLSIAVSLLFTLFSHSNVMAAEIVDYKPNCIAQTIRPVSLSITSSKYQAPQKPEQSQAFKDALERLRQIADERGADTILLIDVRNSVINSSKTSPLSAHSDRKEIKISQLRTHLQAQLFTQCADDKTFSAEAAPFSHDGYKLQRIEFEYTFEVPEIKSAANLAASIDLPPAAVSLETGVYGAQLGMSKAQVLALLGPASIEIPAQNHHTIWGYGRHIWLVFQSSTLINISSESDLLTAYGRNLIEFRDGFDDTRWSVQNLLPQKASRLDADKQLDRWITRRTDDTLTLTGKGNQLTLTFETFHPDSASDPQSLLTGFTLSEAQSHSVKQPQTDRLNPAQKDWLMTHLAPQYQGKRPLLTQFQQQFPHMTKLAISGSGEWWIIGNLLQLQFDDEQLRKTKLSQGVFQAISDKQFREEVNALAIPTIKQGLLAQYTDATDNFDAVDIYRDKFAIFAKYDSYDDDALLYEVEIDYF
;
A
#
# COMPACT_ATOMS: atom_id res chain seq x y z
N MET A 1 -55.93 4.11 77.27
CA MET A 1 -56.66 3.72 78.49
C MET A 1 -56.61 2.21 78.57
N ASP A 2 -56.30 1.54 79.65
CA ASP A 2 -55.57 1.82 80.87
C ASP A 2 -55.46 0.42 81.53
N ARG A 3 -54.30 0.09 82.11
CA ARG A 3 -54.08 -0.91 83.18
C ARG A 3 -54.21 -2.43 82.92
N SER A 4 -53.07 -3.07 83.21
CA SER A 4 -52.76 -4.45 83.67
C SER A 4 -53.56 -4.86 84.94
N PRO A 5 -53.27 -5.98 85.69
CA PRO A 5 -52.32 -7.11 85.51
C PRO A 5 -52.90 -8.51 85.92
N PHE A 6 -52.11 -9.59 85.83
CA PHE A 6 -51.79 -10.57 86.91
C PHE A 6 -51.14 -11.87 86.35
N ALA A 7 -50.07 -12.31 87.03
CA ALA A 7 -49.26 -13.54 86.86
C ALA A 7 -50.01 -14.80 87.41
N PRO A 8 -49.47 -16.06 87.46
CA PRO A 8 -48.05 -16.50 87.39
C PRO A 8 -47.69 -17.91 86.81
N LEU A 9 -46.37 -18.17 86.78
CA LEU A 9 -45.60 -19.44 86.95
C LEU A 9 -45.83 -20.70 86.06
N SER A 10 -44.78 -21.11 85.34
CA SER A 10 -44.13 -22.46 85.36
C SER A 10 -42.97 -22.46 84.33
N LEU A 11 -41.70 -22.55 84.75
CA LEU A 11 -40.87 -23.72 85.06
C LEU A 11 -40.43 -24.55 83.83
N SER A 12 -39.17 -24.33 83.44
CA SER A 12 -38.17 -25.27 82.88
C SER A 12 -38.47 -26.07 81.60
N ILE A 13 -37.57 -25.96 80.61
CA ILE A 13 -36.52 -26.95 80.30
C ILE A 13 -35.68 -26.42 79.12
N ALA A 14 -34.37 -26.40 79.33
CA ALA A 14 -33.37 -26.09 78.32
C ALA A 14 -33.25 -27.24 77.30
N VAL A 15 -33.29 -26.91 76.02
CA VAL A 15 -32.77 -27.76 74.94
C VAL A 15 -31.91 -26.87 74.05
N SER A 16 -30.59 -26.94 74.25
CA SER A 16 -29.60 -26.35 73.35
C SER A 16 -29.55 -27.17 72.07
N LEU A 17 -30.26 -26.72 71.02
CA LEU A 17 -30.03 -27.20 69.66
C LEU A 17 -28.75 -26.55 69.11
N LEU A 18 -27.66 -27.32 69.11
CA LEU A 18 -26.50 -27.07 68.26
C LEU A 18 -26.92 -27.30 66.80
N PHE A 19 -27.24 -26.22 66.08
CA PHE A 19 -27.29 -26.23 64.62
C PHE A 19 -25.85 -26.25 64.09
N THR A 20 -25.36 -27.43 63.70
CA THR A 20 -24.21 -27.54 62.80
C THR A 20 -24.62 -27.01 61.43
N LEU A 21 -24.27 -25.75 61.14
CA LEU A 21 -24.28 -25.20 59.80
C LEU A 21 -23.25 -25.97 58.97
N PHE A 22 -23.72 -26.93 58.16
CA PHE A 22 -22.93 -27.43 57.05
C PHE A 22 -22.85 -26.32 56.00
N SER A 23 -21.81 -25.50 56.07
CA SER A 23 -21.37 -24.67 54.96
C SER A 23 -21.14 -25.61 53.77
N HIS A 24 -22.09 -25.64 52.83
CA HIS A 24 -21.83 -26.18 51.50
C HIS A 24 -20.85 -25.22 50.84
N SER A 25 -19.56 -25.50 51.00
CA SER A 25 -18.54 -24.95 50.13
C SER A 25 -18.97 -25.28 48.71
N ASN A 26 -19.27 -24.26 47.90
CA ASN A 26 -19.36 -24.43 46.45
C ASN A 26 -17.95 -24.87 46.00
N VAL A 27 -17.71 -26.17 46.00
CA VAL A 27 -16.51 -26.74 45.41
C VAL A 27 -16.65 -26.51 43.92
N MET A 28 -15.94 -25.48 43.43
CA MET A 28 -15.79 -25.23 42.00
C MET A 28 -15.26 -26.52 41.37
N ALA A 29 -15.99 -27.05 40.39
CA ALA A 29 -15.59 -28.26 39.67
C ALA A 29 -14.26 -28.04 38.96
N ALA A 30 -13.41 -29.05 38.95
CA ALA A 30 -12.09 -29.03 38.36
C ALA A 30 -12.18 -28.68 36.87
N GLU A 31 -11.43 -27.66 36.48
CA GLU A 31 -11.46 -27.12 35.11
C GLU A 31 -10.36 -27.74 34.26
N ILE A 32 -10.67 -28.12 33.02
CA ILE A 32 -9.65 -28.49 32.03
C ILE A 32 -9.20 -27.22 31.33
N VAL A 33 -7.91 -26.94 31.32
CA VAL A 33 -7.38 -25.64 30.89
C VAL A 33 -6.52 -25.75 29.64
N ASP A 34 -6.57 -24.71 28.82
CA ASP A 34 -5.82 -24.62 27.54
C ASP A 34 -4.37 -24.17 27.73
N TYR A 35 -4.04 -23.64 28.91
CA TYR A 35 -2.74 -23.06 29.24
C TYR A 35 -2.32 -23.49 30.64
N LYS A 36 -1.01 -23.56 30.87
CA LYS A 36 -0.48 -23.95 32.18
C LYS A 36 -0.66 -22.82 33.21
N PRO A 37 -1.07 -23.11 34.46
CA PRO A 37 -1.20 -22.09 35.50
C PRO A 37 0.12 -21.37 35.79
N ASN A 38 0.07 -20.07 36.07
CA ASN A 38 1.25 -19.30 36.51
C ASN A 38 1.69 -19.69 37.93
N CYS A 39 0.72 -20.03 38.80
CA CYS A 39 0.98 -20.40 40.20
C CYS A 39 0.32 -21.73 40.56
N ILE A 40 1.15 -22.72 40.92
CA ILE A 40 0.72 -24.05 41.37
C ILE A 40 0.97 -24.14 42.88
N ALA A 41 -0.10 -24.20 43.68
CA ALA A 41 0.01 -24.39 45.12
C ALA A 41 0.33 -25.85 45.47
N GLN A 42 -0.29 -26.79 44.76
CA GLN A 42 -0.07 -28.22 44.95
C GLN A 42 -0.17 -28.98 43.64
N THR A 43 0.79 -29.88 43.39
CA THR A 43 0.71 -30.87 42.32
C THR A 43 0.12 -32.16 42.86
N ILE A 44 -0.96 -32.62 42.25
CA ILE A 44 -1.68 -33.83 42.61
C ILE A 44 -1.25 -34.97 41.67
N ARG A 45 -1.32 -36.21 42.16
CA ARG A 45 -0.90 -37.39 41.40
C ARG A 45 -1.65 -37.45 40.05
N PRO A 46 -0.93 -37.58 38.91
CA PRO A 46 -1.55 -37.64 37.59
C PRO A 46 -2.63 -38.70 37.46
N VAL A 47 -3.55 -38.47 36.53
CA VAL A 47 -4.63 -39.41 36.17
C VAL A 47 -4.34 -39.98 34.79
N SER A 48 -4.55 -41.29 34.67
CA SER A 48 -4.67 -41.98 33.38
C SER A 48 -6.00 -42.73 33.37
N LEU A 49 -6.84 -42.42 32.38
CA LEU A 49 -8.21 -42.89 32.26
C LEU A 49 -8.39 -43.56 30.91
N SER A 50 -8.95 -44.77 30.89
CA SER A 50 -9.34 -45.45 29.64
C SER A 50 -10.80 -45.85 29.73
N ILE A 51 -11.62 -45.33 28.83
CA ILE A 51 -13.06 -45.58 28.78
C ILE A 51 -13.42 -46.12 27.40
N THR A 52 -14.24 -47.17 27.36
CA THR A 52 -14.87 -47.66 26.12
C THR A 52 -16.36 -47.38 26.21
N SER A 53 -16.91 -46.68 25.23
CA SER A 53 -18.32 -46.32 25.16
C SER A 53 -18.97 -46.87 23.89
N SER A 54 -20.10 -47.54 24.05
CA SER A 54 -20.96 -47.98 22.96
C SER A 54 -21.91 -46.89 22.45
N LYS A 55 -21.90 -45.69 23.07
CA LYS A 55 -22.73 -44.54 22.68
C LYS A 55 -22.14 -43.72 21.52
N TYR A 56 -21.20 -44.28 20.77
CA TYR A 56 -20.55 -43.59 19.67
C TYR A 56 -21.29 -43.81 18.34
N GLN A 57 -21.65 -42.72 17.68
CA GLN A 57 -22.35 -42.74 16.39
C GLN A 57 -21.38 -42.37 15.27
N ALA A 58 -20.87 -43.38 14.54
CA ALA A 58 -20.09 -43.13 13.33
C ALA A 58 -21.01 -42.53 12.23
N PRO A 59 -20.53 -41.61 11.38
CA PRO A 59 -19.12 -41.25 11.14
C PRO A 59 -18.63 -39.97 11.87
N GLN A 60 -19.21 -39.58 13.00
CA GLN A 60 -18.79 -38.36 13.73
C GLN A 60 -17.31 -38.41 14.16
N LYS A 61 -16.62 -37.27 14.23
CA LYS A 61 -15.27 -37.22 14.83
C LYS A 61 -15.33 -37.62 16.32
N PRO A 62 -14.41 -38.46 16.83
CA PRO A 62 -14.39 -38.88 18.24
C PRO A 62 -14.51 -37.74 19.25
N GLU A 63 -13.76 -36.66 19.05
CA GLU A 63 -13.68 -35.49 19.95
C GLU A 63 -15.00 -34.72 20.05
N GLN A 64 -15.87 -34.86 19.04
CA GLN A 64 -17.18 -34.21 19.01
C GLN A 64 -18.29 -35.08 19.61
N SER A 65 -18.01 -36.36 19.86
CA SER A 65 -19.02 -37.33 20.27
C SER A 65 -19.43 -37.17 21.74
N GLN A 66 -20.67 -37.54 22.07
CA GLN A 66 -21.12 -37.57 23.47
C GLN A 66 -20.28 -38.55 24.31
N ALA A 67 -19.84 -39.65 23.71
CA ALA A 67 -18.95 -40.63 24.35
C ALA A 67 -17.64 -40.02 24.85
N PHE A 68 -17.06 -39.08 24.08
CA PHE A 68 -15.84 -38.38 24.46
C PHE A 68 -16.10 -37.32 25.53
N LYS A 69 -17.21 -36.57 25.42
CA LYS A 69 -17.65 -35.61 26.45
C LYS A 69 -17.86 -36.31 27.81
N ASP A 70 -18.50 -37.47 27.80
CA ASP A 70 -18.69 -38.30 29.01
C ASP A 70 -17.33 -38.73 29.61
N ALA A 71 -16.30 -38.97 28.78
CA ALA A 71 -14.96 -39.32 29.24
C ALA A 71 -14.21 -38.13 29.88
N LEU A 72 -14.32 -36.93 29.30
CA LEU A 72 -13.79 -35.70 29.91
C LEU A 72 -14.51 -35.38 31.23
N GLU A 73 -15.82 -35.57 31.29
CA GLU A 73 -16.59 -35.35 32.52
C GLU A 73 -16.19 -36.34 33.62
N ARG A 74 -15.96 -37.60 33.25
CA ARG A 74 -15.43 -38.58 34.21
C ARG A 74 -14.03 -38.22 34.70
N LEU A 75 -13.20 -37.59 33.86
CA LEU A 75 -11.90 -37.08 34.26
C LEU A 75 -12.05 -35.93 35.28
N ARG A 76 -12.99 -35.00 35.07
CA ARG A 76 -13.29 -33.91 36.03
C ARG A 76 -13.70 -34.45 37.39
N GLN A 77 -14.63 -35.40 37.42
CA GLN A 77 -15.06 -36.06 38.66
C GLN A 77 -13.89 -36.70 39.42
N ILE A 78 -12.97 -37.38 38.72
CA ILE A 78 -11.78 -37.98 39.36
C ILE A 78 -10.83 -36.91 39.89
N ALA A 79 -10.71 -35.76 39.20
CA ALA A 79 -9.90 -34.65 39.64
C ALA A 79 -10.49 -33.99 40.90
N ASP A 80 -11.81 -33.77 40.93
CA ASP A 80 -12.55 -33.26 42.09
C ASP A 80 -12.41 -34.17 43.32
N GLU A 81 -12.60 -35.49 43.13
CA GLU A 81 -12.41 -36.50 44.18
C GLU A 81 -10.99 -36.49 44.75
N ARG A 82 -10.00 -35.98 43.99
CA ARG A 82 -8.60 -35.84 44.41
C ARG A 82 -8.23 -34.45 44.91
N GLY A 83 -9.18 -33.52 44.98
CA GLY A 83 -8.98 -32.16 45.46
C GLY A 83 -8.24 -31.24 44.48
N ALA A 84 -8.24 -31.58 43.19
CA ALA A 84 -7.70 -30.71 42.15
C ALA A 84 -8.74 -29.66 41.75
N ASP A 85 -8.32 -28.42 41.48
CA ASP A 85 -9.16 -27.40 40.84
C ASP A 85 -8.84 -27.23 39.36
N THR A 86 -7.72 -27.81 38.89
CA THR A 86 -7.20 -27.62 37.53
C THR A 86 -6.66 -28.92 36.94
N ILE A 87 -6.96 -29.14 35.67
CA ILE A 87 -6.62 -30.32 34.88
C ILE A 87 -5.88 -29.87 33.61
N LEU A 88 -4.65 -30.34 33.44
CA LEU A 88 -3.87 -30.13 32.23
C LEU A 88 -3.78 -31.44 31.45
N LEU A 89 -4.43 -31.51 30.28
CA LEU A 89 -4.41 -32.70 29.43
C LEU A 89 -3.02 -32.86 28.76
N ILE A 90 -2.41 -34.01 28.95
CA ILE A 90 -1.08 -34.34 28.44
C ILE A 90 -1.14 -35.31 27.26
N ASP A 91 -2.14 -36.19 27.23
CA ASP A 91 -2.32 -37.17 26.15
C ASP A 91 -3.81 -37.48 25.95
N VAL A 92 -4.26 -37.43 24.71
CA VAL A 92 -5.62 -37.81 24.30
C VAL A 92 -5.50 -38.75 23.11
N ARG A 93 -5.93 -40.00 23.28
CA ARG A 93 -5.95 -41.01 22.23
C ARG A 93 -7.33 -41.61 22.06
N ASN A 94 -7.88 -41.47 20.86
CA ASN A 94 -9.18 -41.98 20.46
C ASN A 94 -9.02 -43.14 19.47
N SER A 95 -9.73 -44.25 19.68
CA SER A 95 -9.75 -45.40 18.79
C SER A 95 -11.18 -45.89 18.58
N VAL A 96 -11.63 -45.92 17.34
CA VAL A 96 -12.95 -46.41 16.97
C VAL A 96 -12.87 -47.91 16.71
N ILE A 97 -13.63 -48.69 17.46
CA ILE A 97 -13.73 -50.14 17.33
C ILE A 97 -15.04 -50.45 16.62
N ASN A 98 -14.96 -51.00 15.41
CA ASN A 98 -16.13 -51.45 14.66
C ASN A 98 -16.28 -52.95 14.84
N SER A 99 -17.48 -53.38 15.19
CA SER A 99 -17.85 -54.79 15.27
C SER A 99 -19.19 -55.00 14.57
N SER A 100 -19.43 -56.20 14.07
CA SER A 100 -20.75 -56.58 13.58
C SER A 100 -21.29 -57.75 14.38
N LYS A 101 -22.58 -57.67 14.73
CA LYS A 101 -23.29 -58.75 15.40
C LYS A 101 -24.43 -59.21 14.51
N THR A 102 -24.44 -60.49 14.18
CA THR A 102 -25.59 -61.12 13.52
C THR A 102 -26.64 -61.44 14.57
N SER A 103 -27.84 -60.89 14.42
CA SER A 103 -28.98 -61.20 15.29
C SER A 103 -30.02 -61.99 14.49
N PRO A 104 -30.47 -63.17 14.97
CA PRO A 104 -31.64 -63.83 14.40
C PRO A 104 -32.88 -63.00 14.74
N LEU A 105 -33.65 -62.60 13.73
CA LEU A 105 -34.87 -61.78 13.92
C LEU A 105 -36.12 -62.61 14.21
N SER A 106 -36.09 -63.92 13.96
CA SER A 106 -37.05 -64.92 14.43
C SER A 106 -36.56 -66.30 13.97
N ALA A 107 -37.22 -67.38 14.39
CA ALA A 107 -36.80 -68.75 14.08
C ALA A 107 -36.74 -69.08 12.57
N HIS A 108 -37.31 -68.26 11.66
CA HIS A 108 -37.51 -68.60 10.24
C HIS A 108 -37.22 -67.46 9.23
N SER A 109 -36.38 -66.46 9.51
CA SER A 109 -35.99 -65.48 8.47
C SER A 109 -34.56 -64.92 8.57
N ASP A 110 -34.09 -64.35 7.46
CA ASP A 110 -32.75 -63.86 7.16
C ASP A 110 -32.00 -63.15 8.31
N ARG A 111 -30.72 -63.50 8.45
CA ARG A 111 -29.79 -62.90 9.43
C ARG A 111 -29.49 -61.46 9.04
N LYS A 112 -29.93 -60.48 9.85
CA LYS A 112 -29.53 -59.08 9.69
C LYS A 112 -28.24 -58.82 10.46
N GLU A 113 -27.23 -58.33 9.75
CA GLU A 113 -25.97 -57.87 10.34
C GLU A 113 -26.18 -56.46 10.93
N ILE A 114 -25.97 -56.31 12.25
CA ILE A 114 -26.01 -55.02 12.92
C ILE A 114 -24.57 -54.56 13.14
N LYS A 115 -24.19 -53.43 12.53
CA LYS A 115 -22.90 -52.78 12.78
C LYS A 115 -22.97 -51.98 14.08
N ILE A 116 -22.02 -52.21 14.97
CA ILE A 116 -21.87 -51.52 16.25
C ILE A 116 -20.50 -50.86 16.25
N SER A 117 -20.47 -49.54 16.40
CA SER A 117 -19.25 -48.77 16.58
C SER A 117 -19.12 -48.38 18.06
N GLN A 118 -17.94 -48.59 18.62
CA GLN A 118 -17.59 -48.18 19.98
C GLN A 118 -16.40 -47.21 19.91
N LEU A 119 -16.37 -46.23 20.81
CA LEU A 119 -15.22 -45.36 20.97
C LEU A 119 -14.45 -45.76 22.22
N ARG A 120 -13.17 -46.07 22.05
CA ARG A 120 -12.21 -46.22 23.15
C ARG A 120 -11.40 -44.94 23.25
N THR A 121 -11.50 -44.25 24.38
CA THR A 121 -10.80 -43.00 24.68
C THR A 121 -9.82 -43.23 25.82
N HIS A 122 -8.57 -42.83 25.61
CA HIS A 122 -7.52 -42.77 26.62
C HIS A 122 -7.16 -41.32 26.88
N LEU A 123 -7.20 -40.91 28.15
CA LEU A 123 -6.83 -39.57 28.62
C LEU A 123 -5.72 -39.68 29.66
N GLN A 124 -4.71 -38.82 29.56
CA GLN A 124 -3.75 -38.58 30.62
C GLN A 124 -3.74 -37.11 30.98
N ALA A 125 -3.76 -36.81 32.28
CA ALA A 125 -3.80 -35.45 32.78
C ALA A 125 -2.91 -35.26 34.01
N GLN A 126 -2.29 -34.09 34.10
CA GLN A 126 -1.73 -33.57 35.33
C GLN A 126 -2.82 -32.81 36.09
N LEU A 127 -2.80 -32.95 37.41
CA LEU A 127 -3.80 -32.37 38.30
C LEU A 127 -3.12 -31.37 39.23
N PHE A 128 -3.73 -30.21 39.42
CA PHE A 128 -3.18 -29.15 40.26
C PHE A 128 -4.25 -28.51 41.14
N THR A 129 -3.78 -27.90 42.22
CA THR A 129 -4.49 -26.86 42.96
C THR A 129 -3.77 -25.54 42.70
N GLN A 130 -4.46 -24.54 42.16
CA GLN A 130 -3.89 -23.22 41.93
C GLN A 130 -3.78 -22.42 43.23
N CYS A 131 -2.83 -21.49 43.29
CA CYS A 131 -2.69 -20.55 44.40
C CYS A 131 -3.98 -19.75 44.63
N ALA A 132 -4.28 -19.39 45.89
CA ALA A 132 -5.49 -18.62 46.21
C ALA A 132 -5.44 -17.20 45.60
N ASP A 133 -4.24 -16.60 45.59
CA ASP A 133 -4.02 -15.21 45.19
C ASP A 133 -3.70 -15.04 43.69
N ASP A 134 -3.45 -16.13 42.97
CA ASP A 134 -3.14 -16.12 41.53
C ASP A 134 -3.77 -17.33 40.84
N LYS A 135 -4.85 -17.04 40.08
CA LYS A 135 -5.57 -18.00 39.23
C LYS A 135 -5.32 -17.74 37.73
N THR A 136 -4.25 -17.01 37.39
CA THR A 136 -3.92 -16.68 35.99
C THR A 136 -3.13 -17.78 35.31
N PHE A 137 -3.17 -17.80 33.98
CA PHE A 137 -2.46 -18.78 33.14
C PHE A 137 -1.26 -18.16 32.41
N SER A 138 -0.25 -18.99 32.14
CA SER A 138 0.97 -18.62 31.41
C SER A 138 0.73 -18.60 29.90
N ALA A 139 1.72 -18.11 29.15
CA ALA A 139 1.75 -18.24 27.68
C ALA A 139 2.12 -19.67 27.21
N GLU A 140 2.42 -20.60 28.13
CA GLU A 140 2.73 -21.99 27.81
C GLU A 140 1.42 -22.76 27.59
N ALA A 141 1.08 -22.99 26.32
CA ALA A 141 -0.11 -23.75 25.93
C ALA A 141 -0.02 -25.22 26.39
N ALA A 142 -1.15 -25.77 26.82
CA ALA A 142 -1.30 -27.18 27.10
C ALA A 142 -1.12 -28.01 25.81
N PRO A 143 -0.67 -29.28 25.90
CA PRO A 143 -0.62 -30.16 24.74
C PRO A 143 -2.00 -30.37 24.08
N PHE A 144 -3.08 -30.30 24.86
CA PHE A 144 -4.47 -30.41 24.40
C PHE A 144 -5.36 -29.36 25.07
N SER A 145 -6.36 -28.87 24.34
CA SER A 145 -7.37 -27.92 24.85
C SER A 145 -8.34 -28.57 25.84
N HIS A 146 -9.20 -27.77 26.46
CA HIS A 146 -10.29 -28.14 27.35
C HIS A 146 -11.31 -29.08 26.68
N ASP A 147 -11.41 -29.00 25.35
CA ASP A 147 -12.22 -29.88 24.50
C ASP A 147 -11.44 -31.11 23.99
N GLY A 148 -10.18 -31.29 24.40
CA GLY A 148 -9.34 -32.43 24.02
C GLY A 148 -8.71 -32.36 22.63
N TYR A 149 -8.71 -31.19 21.98
CA TYR A 149 -8.02 -31.00 20.69
C TYR A 149 -6.54 -30.70 20.91
N LYS A 150 -5.66 -31.28 20.08
CA LYS A 150 -4.22 -31.00 20.15
C LYS A 150 -3.93 -29.54 19.77
N LEU A 151 -3.30 -28.78 20.67
CA LEU A 151 -2.88 -27.41 20.40
C LEU A 151 -1.51 -27.42 19.68
N GLN A 152 -1.40 -26.68 18.58
CA GLN A 152 -0.15 -26.53 17.81
C GLN A 152 0.25 -25.04 17.80
N ARG A 153 1.50 -24.74 18.14
CA ARG A 153 2.10 -23.41 17.99
C ARG A 153 2.88 -23.37 16.68
N ILE A 154 2.53 -22.43 15.81
CA ILE A 154 3.26 -22.16 14.56
C ILE A 154 3.96 -20.82 14.76
N GLU A 155 5.28 -20.81 14.67
CA GLU A 155 6.08 -19.58 14.65
C GLU A 155 6.59 -19.36 13.23
N PHE A 156 6.48 -18.12 12.75
CA PHE A 156 7.02 -17.70 11.46
C PHE A 156 8.13 -16.68 11.72
N GLU A 157 9.30 -16.95 11.15
CA GLU A 157 10.41 -16.01 11.09
C GLU A 157 10.52 -15.55 9.63
N TYR A 158 10.49 -14.23 9.39
CA TYR A 158 10.61 -13.65 8.06
C TYR A 158 11.93 -12.89 7.97
N THR A 159 12.76 -13.25 7.00
CA THR A 159 13.94 -12.49 6.59
C THR A 159 13.63 -11.83 5.26
N PHE A 160 13.69 -10.49 5.21
CA PHE A 160 13.57 -9.73 3.97
C PHE A 160 14.98 -9.34 3.51
N GLU A 161 15.38 -9.82 2.34
CA GLU A 161 16.47 -9.17 1.61
C GLU A 161 15.89 -7.88 1.02
N VAL A 162 16.32 -6.72 1.54
CA VAL A 162 15.97 -5.43 0.94
C VAL A 162 16.67 -5.39 -0.42
N PRO A 163 15.94 -5.39 -1.54
CA PRO A 163 16.57 -5.35 -2.86
C PRO A 163 17.45 -4.10 -2.96
N GLU A 164 18.61 -4.26 -3.59
CA GLU A 164 19.46 -3.14 -3.95
C GLU A 164 18.63 -2.13 -4.74
N ILE A 165 18.52 -0.91 -4.21
CA ILE A 165 17.50 0.04 -4.65
C ILE A 165 17.93 0.63 -6.00
N LYS A 166 17.38 0.10 -7.11
CA LYS A 166 17.71 0.49 -8.49
C LYS A 166 16.85 1.61 -9.09
N SER A 167 15.91 2.21 -8.34
CA SER A 167 15.05 3.23 -8.94
C SER A 167 15.79 4.56 -9.14
N ALA A 168 15.46 5.27 -10.21
CA ALA A 168 16.08 6.57 -10.53
C ALA A 168 15.92 7.59 -9.39
N ALA A 169 14.80 7.55 -8.67
CA ALA A 169 14.56 8.42 -7.52
C ALA A 169 15.58 8.20 -6.39
N ASN A 170 15.90 6.96 -6.07
CA ASN A 170 16.86 6.65 -5.01
C ASN A 170 18.31 6.94 -5.44
N LEU A 171 18.64 6.69 -6.70
CA LEU A 171 19.93 7.11 -7.25
C LEU A 171 20.06 8.64 -7.21
N ALA A 172 19.03 9.39 -7.60
CA ALA A 172 19.01 10.85 -7.53
C ALA A 172 19.18 11.37 -6.09
N ALA A 173 18.53 10.74 -5.11
CA ALA A 173 18.64 11.11 -3.70
C ALA A 173 20.03 10.85 -3.09
N SER A 174 20.81 9.95 -3.70
CA SER A 174 22.18 9.64 -3.25
C SER A 174 23.26 10.61 -3.74
N ILE A 175 22.92 11.49 -4.70
CA ILE A 175 23.87 12.45 -5.28
C ILE A 175 23.94 13.69 -4.38
N ASP A 176 25.16 14.04 -3.97
CA ASP A 176 25.44 15.33 -3.34
C ASP A 176 25.45 16.43 -4.41
N LEU A 177 24.42 17.27 -4.41
CA LEU A 177 24.25 18.28 -5.44
C LEU A 177 25.22 19.45 -5.25
N PRO A 178 25.80 20.00 -6.34
CA PRO A 178 26.56 21.23 -6.26
C PRO A 178 25.71 22.41 -5.73
N PRO A 179 26.34 23.49 -5.25
CA PRO A 179 25.60 24.67 -4.82
C PRO A 179 24.65 25.18 -5.91
N ALA A 180 23.47 25.66 -5.50
CA ALA A 180 22.47 26.27 -6.36
C ALA A 180 22.93 27.63 -6.91
N ALA A 181 23.94 27.60 -7.76
CA ALA A 181 24.58 28.76 -8.36
C ALA A 181 24.34 28.77 -9.87
N VAL A 182 24.13 29.98 -10.41
CA VAL A 182 23.93 30.26 -11.83
C VAL A 182 25.01 31.23 -12.28
N SER A 183 25.88 30.81 -13.18
CA SER A 183 27.03 31.61 -13.62
C SER A 183 27.30 31.44 -15.11
N LEU A 184 27.78 32.51 -15.73
CA LEU A 184 28.36 32.47 -17.08
C LEU A 184 29.62 31.56 -17.17
N GLU A 185 30.34 31.37 -16.05
CA GLU A 185 31.61 30.64 -16.01
C GLU A 185 31.45 29.20 -15.52
N THR A 186 30.74 29.01 -14.41
CA THR A 186 30.58 27.69 -13.77
C THR A 186 29.27 27.01 -14.17
N GLY A 187 28.42 27.65 -14.97
CA GLY A 187 27.15 27.09 -15.40
C GLY A 187 26.08 27.12 -14.30
N VAL A 188 25.18 26.14 -14.33
CA VAL A 188 24.02 26.04 -13.43
C VAL A 188 24.14 24.75 -12.63
N TYR A 189 24.23 24.84 -11.29
CA TYR A 189 24.60 23.69 -10.43
C TYR A 189 25.89 23.02 -10.92
N GLY A 190 26.86 23.80 -11.39
CA GLY A 190 28.11 23.30 -11.98
C GLY A 190 27.98 22.72 -13.39
N ALA A 191 26.77 22.51 -13.92
CA ALA A 191 26.56 22.02 -15.27
C ALA A 191 26.83 23.14 -16.28
N GLN A 192 27.86 22.94 -17.12
CA GLN A 192 28.31 23.91 -18.11
C GLN A 192 27.80 23.54 -19.51
N LEU A 193 27.54 24.56 -20.33
CA LEU A 193 27.30 24.35 -21.76
C LEU A 193 28.50 23.62 -22.38
N GLY A 194 28.23 22.71 -23.31
CA GLY A 194 29.23 21.82 -23.89
C GLY A 194 29.41 20.48 -23.15
N MET A 195 28.89 20.34 -21.93
CA MET A 195 28.94 19.04 -21.23
C MET A 195 28.12 17.98 -21.95
N SER A 196 28.63 16.75 -21.94
CA SER A 196 27.90 15.57 -22.41
C SER A 196 26.81 15.14 -21.42
N LYS A 197 25.79 14.43 -21.92
CA LYS A 197 24.77 13.78 -21.07
C LYS A 197 25.37 12.95 -19.93
N ALA A 198 26.45 12.21 -20.18
CA ALA A 198 27.10 11.37 -19.16
C ALA A 198 27.76 12.21 -18.05
N GLN A 199 28.37 13.35 -18.40
CA GLN A 199 28.94 14.27 -17.42
C GLN A 199 27.86 14.92 -16.56
N VAL A 200 26.74 15.33 -17.17
CA VAL A 200 25.61 15.89 -16.44
C VAL A 200 24.97 14.84 -15.51
N LEU A 201 24.79 13.61 -16.00
CA LEU A 201 24.26 12.50 -15.20
C LEU A 201 25.15 12.19 -13.98
N ALA A 202 26.48 12.22 -14.15
CA ALA A 202 27.42 12.03 -13.05
C ALA A 202 27.39 13.18 -12.03
N LEU A 203 27.10 14.41 -12.49
CA LEU A 203 27.08 15.61 -11.66
C LEU A 203 25.75 15.78 -10.90
N LEU A 204 24.62 15.55 -11.58
CA LEU A 204 23.29 15.88 -11.10
C LEU A 204 22.43 14.63 -10.84
N GLY A 205 22.91 13.42 -11.13
CA GLY A 205 22.10 12.21 -11.09
C GLY A 205 21.10 12.10 -12.25
N PRO A 206 20.21 11.09 -12.24
CA PRO A 206 19.20 10.93 -13.28
C PRO A 206 18.23 12.12 -13.32
N ALA A 207 17.76 12.48 -14.51
CA ALA A 207 16.72 13.48 -14.67
C ALA A 207 15.39 12.98 -14.09
N SER A 208 14.55 13.89 -13.60
CA SER A 208 13.20 13.56 -13.16
C SER A 208 12.30 13.21 -14.35
N ILE A 209 12.50 13.90 -15.48
CA ILE A 209 11.81 13.65 -16.75
C ILE A 209 12.77 13.83 -17.94
N GLU A 210 12.66 12.97 -18.94
CA GLU A 210 13.39 13.05 -20.21
C GLU A 210 12.42 13.11 -21.38
N ILE A 211 12.43 14.23 -22.10
CA ILE A 211 11.50 14.55 -23.18
C ILE A 211 12.28 14.57 -24.50
N PRO A 212 12.03 13.63 -25.43
CA PRO A 212 12.53 13.72 -26.79
C PRO A 212 11.98 14.97 -27.50
N ALA A 213 12.83 15.68 -28.23
CA ALA A 213 12.47 16.89 -28.96
C ALA A 213 12.98 16.84 -30.41
N GLN A 214 12.44 17.71 -31.25
CA GLN A 214 12.77 17.75 -32.68
C GLN A 214 14.25 18.05 -32.92
N ASN A 215 14.76 17.70 -34.11
CA ASN A 215 16.13 17.96 -34.53
C ASN A 215 17.20 17.32 -33.62
N HIS A 216 16.93 16.09 -33.15
CA HIS A 216 17.82 15.35 -32.24
C HIS A 216 18.08 16.06 -30.90
N HIS A 217 17.12 16.88 -30.46
CA HIS A 217 17.18 17.44 -29.13
C HIS A 217 16.61 16.48 -28.08
N THR A 218 17.10 16.60 -26.86
CA THR A 218 16.48 15.98 -25.68
C THR A 218 16.43 17.02 -24.58
N ILE A 219 15.30 17.07 -23.89
CA ILE A 219 15.10 17.98 -22.76
C ILE A 219 15.05 17.14 -21.50
N TRP A 220 15.90 17.47 -20.52
CA TRP A 220 15.93 16.85 -19.22
C TRP A 220 15.42 17.82 -18.18
N GLY A 221 14.39 17.43 -17.42
CA GLY A 221 13.90 18.18 -16.27
C GLY A 221 14.48 17.61 -14.98
N TYR A 222 15.01 18.49 -14.12
CA TYR A 222 15.50 18.19 -12.78
C TYR A 222 14.61 18.91 -11.77
N GLY A 223 13.85 18.11 -10.99
CA GLY A 223 12.72 18.65 -10.23
C GLY A 223 11.69 19.27 -11.17
N ARG A 224 11.00 20.31 -10.69
CA ARG A 224 9.90 20.97 -11.42
C ARG A 224 10.32 22.25 -12.14
N HIS A 225 11.57 22.69 -11.95
CA HIS A 225 12.01 24.01 -12.36
C HIS A 225 13.28 24.03 -13.22
N ILE A 226 14.20 23.08 -13.10
CA ILE A 226 15.46 23.14 -13.84
C ILE A 226 15.38 22.30 -15.11
N TRP A 227 15.58 22.92 -16.27
CA TRP A 227 15.43 22.29 -17.58
C TRP A 227 16.73 22.42 -18.37
N LEU A 228 17.25 21.28 -18.83
CA LEU A 228 18.49 21.19 -19.60
C LEU A 228 18.15 20.70 -21.00
N VAL A 229 18.66 21.38 -22.02
CA VAL A 229 18.46 20.98 -23.43
C VAL A 229 19.76 20.50 -24.04
N PHE A 230 19.72 19.30 -24.58
CA PHE A 230 20.84 18.67 -25.27
C PHE A 230 20.59 18.63 -26.77
N GLN A 231 21.62 18.92 -27.58
CA GLN A 231 21.65 18.67 -29.01
C GLN A 231 22.70 17.59 -29.29
N SER A 232 22.31 16.48 -29.90
CA SER A 232 23.24 15.38 -30.24
C SER A 232 24.12 14.90 -29.06
N SER A 233 23.58 14.97 -27.84
CA SER A 233 24.22 14.65 -26.54
C SER A 233 25.04 15.75 -25.86
N THR A 234 25.12 16.95 -26.42
CA THR A 234 25.82 18.11 -25.84
C THR A 234 24.84 19.10 -25.24
N LEU A 235 25.09 19.56 -24.01
CA LEU A 235 24.26 20.55 -23.31
C LEU A 235 24.41 21.93 -23.96
N ILE A 236 23.31 22.50 -24.45
CA ILE A 236 23.30 23.78 -25.19
C ILE A 236 22.47 24.87 -24.52
N ASN A 237 21.58 24.50 -23.59
CA ASN A 237 20.72 25.44 -22.88
C ASN A 237 20.36 24.91 -21.49
N ILE A 238 20.25 25.82 -20.52
CA ILE A 238 19.73 25.54 -19.18
C ILE A 238 18.77 26.65 -18.78
N SER A 239 17.55 26.34 -18.34
CA SER A 239 16.56 27.33 -17.87
C SER A 239 15.91 26.92 -16.56
N SER A 240 15.39 27.89 -15.82
CA SER A 240 14.55 27.67 -14.63
C SER A 240 13.05 27.67 -14.91
N GLU A 241 12.68 27.92 -16.17
CA GLU A 241 11.30 28.06 -16.63
C GLU A 241 11.13 27.26 -17.91
N SER A 242 9.93 26.71 -18.07
CA SER A 242 9.58 25.83 -19.18
C SER A 242 8.07 25.81 -19.33
N ASP A 243 7.61 26.22 -20.51
CA ASP A 243 6.22 26.09 -20.95
C ASP A 243 5.93 24.72 -21.58
N LEU A 244 6.84 23.74 -21.39
CA LEU A 244 6.73 22.42 -22.02
C LEU A 244 5.62 21.58 -21.41
N LEU A 245 5.28 21.80 -20.14
CA LEU A 245 4.33 21.02 -19.37
C LEU A 245 3.15 21.87 -18.91
N THR A 246 1.96 21.27 -18.90
CA THR A 246 0.82 21.84 -18.19
C THR A 246 1.07 21.80 -16.68
N ALA A 247 0.21 22.47 -15.90
CA ALA A 247 0.24 22.36 -14.44
C ALA A 247 0.09 20.89 -13.98
N TYR A 248 -0.76 20.12 -14.66
CA TYR A 248 -0.90 18.68 -14.41
C TYR A 248 0.41 17.94 -14.69
N GLY A 249 1.01 18.13 -15.88
CA GLY A 249 2.26 17.46 -16.24
C GLY A 249 3.41 17.78 -15.30
N ARG A 250 3.54 19.03 -14.86
CA ARG A 250 4.56 19.43 -13.88
C ARG A 250 4.33 18.78 -12.51
N ASN A 251 3.08 18.55 -12.11
CA ASN A 251 2.73 17.90 -10.84
C ASN A 251 2.89 16.37 -10.88
N LEU A 252 3.10 15.76 -12.05
CA LEU A 252 3.50 14.36 -12.15
C LEU A 252 4.95 14.14 -11.74
N ILE A 253 5.78 15.18 -11.84
CA ILE A 253 7.18 15.13 -11.40
C ILE A 253 7.21 15.21 -9.88
N GLU A 254 7.76 14.17 -9.25
CA GLU A 254 7.89 14.15 -7.79
C GLU A 254 8.81 15.27 -7.32
N PHE A 255 8.54 15.75 -6.11
CA PHE A 255 9.41 16.70 -5.42
C PHE A 255 10.86 16.22 -5.40
N ARG A 256 11.80 17.12 -5.70
CA ARG A 256 13.22 16.79 -5.65
C ARG A 256 14.03 17.77 -4.80
N ASP A 257 14.51 17.27 -3.66
CA ASP A 257 15.39 17.97 -2.74
C ASP A 257 16.61 18.55 -3.47
N GLY A 258 17.00 19.77 -3.11
CA GLY A 258 18.09 20.52 -3.71
C GLY A 258 17.74 21.24 -5.02
N PHE A 259 16.67 20.85 -5.72
CA PHE A 259 16.18 21.56 -6.91
C PHE A 259 14.89 22.35 -6.64
N ASP A 260 13.96 21.78 -5.87
CA ASP A 260 12.63 22.36 -5.66
C ASP A 260 12.50 23.18 -4.37
N ASP A 261 13.34 22.95 -3.36
CA ASP A 261 13.39 23.70 -2.09
C ASP A 261 14.48 24.77 -2.03
N THR A 262 15.48 24.69 -2.93
CA THR A 262 16.70 25.49 -2.82
C THR A 262 16.64 26.71 -3.73
N ARG A 263 16.76 27.90 -3.13
CA ARG A 263 16.85 29.15 -3.89
C ARG A 263 18.21 29.27 -4.53
N TRP A 264 18.24 29.41 -5.84
CA TRP A 264 19.47 29.64 -6.58
C TRP A 264 19.94 31.09 -6.49
N SER A 265 21.21 31.33 -6.83
CA SER A 265 21.80 32.67 -6.89
C SER A 265 22.62 32.90 -8.16
N VAL A 266 22.54 34.11 -8.72
CA VAL A 266 23.31 34.51 -9.91
C VAL A 266 24.68 35.01 -9.49
N GLN A 267 25.72 34.42 -10.07
CA GLN A 267 27.13 34.70 -9.82
C GLN A 267 27.50 34.63 -8.32
N ASN A 268 26.75 33.88 -7.51
CA ASN A 268 26.84 33.85 -6.04
C ASN A 268 26.65 35.22 -5.35
N LEU A 269 26.04 36.18 -6.04
CA LEU A 269 25.84 37.55 -5.56
C LEU A 269 24.35 37.86 -5.39
N LEU A 270 23.55 37.52 -6.39
CA LEU A 270 22.16 37.94 -6.48
C LEU A 270 21.22 36.74 -6.28
N PRO A 271 20.56 36.58 -5.11
CA PRO A 271 19.66 35.46 -4.87
C PRO A 271 18.37 35.57 -5.70
N GLN A 272 17.71 34.43 -5.92
CA GLN A 272 16.35 34.39 -6.46
C GLN A 272 15.42 35.30 -5.65
N LYS A 273 14.48 35.96 -6.32
CA LYS A 273 13.58 36.99 -5.79
C LYS A 273 14.26 38.29 -5.35
N ALA A 274 15.54 38.53 -5.67
CA ALA A 274 16.13 39.85 -5.51
C ALA A 274 15.45 40.89 -6.43
N SER A 275 15.50 42.15 -6.01
CA SER A 275 14.90 43.25 -6.78
C SER A 275 15.68 43.55 -8.06
N ARG A 276 14.98 44.08 -9.07
CA ARG A 276 15.63 44.57 -10.29
C ARG A 276 16.73 45.61 -10.02
N LEU A 277 16.51 46.50 -9.05
CA LEU A 277 17.50 47.52 -8.67
C LEU A 277 18.80 46.90 -8.15
N ASP A 278 18.69 45.85 -7.33
CA ASP A 278 19.86 45.14 -6.81
C ASP A 278 20.59 44.38 -7.91
N ALA A 279 19.84 43.80 -8.86
CA ALA A 279 20.42 43.13 -10.01
C ALA A 279 21.25 44.08 -10.88
N ASP A 280 20.70 45.26 -11.20
CA ASP A 280 21.40 46.28 -11.99
C ASP A 280 22.68 46.75 -11.29
N LYS A 281 22.67 46.91 -9.96
CA LYS A 281 23.86 47.33 -9.19
C LYS A 281 24.93 46.24 -9.10
N GLN A 282 24.53 45.02 -8.75
CA GLN A 282 25.49 43.94 -8.46
C GLN A 282 26.04 43.28 -9.72
N LEU A 283 25.30 43.34 -10.84
CA LEU A 283 25.66 42.66 -12.08
C LEU A 283 26.11 43.60 -13.21
N ASP A 284 26.21 44.92 -12.97
CA ASP A 284 26.44 45.95 -14.00
C ASP A 284 27.56 45.60 -15.00
N ARG A 285 28.70 45.10 -14.51
CA ARG A 285 29.87 44.78 -15.34
C ARG A 285 29.64 43.70 -16.40
N TRP A 286 28.58 42.92 -16.28
CA TRP A 286 28.25 41.83 -17.22
C TRP A 286 27.05 42.15 -18.10
N ILE A 287 26.26 43.18 -17.78
CA ILE A 287 25.01 43.46 -18.48
C ILE A 287 25.31 44.04 -19.87
N THR A 288 24.79 43.40 -20.90
CA THR A 288 24.89 43.86 -22.30
C THR A 288 23.57 44.34 -22.88
N ARG A 289 22.44 43.92 -22.30
CA ARG A 289 21.11 44.39 -22.70
C ARG A 289 20.16 44.45 -21.51
N ARG A 290 19.28 45.46 -21.54
CA ARG A 290 18.21 45.70 -20.56
C ARG A 290 16.87 45.82 -21.27
N THR A 291 15.87 45.12 -20.77
CA THR A 291 14.44 45.37 -21.06
C THR A 291 13.69 45.50 -19.74
N ASP A 292 12.41 45.85 -19.78
CA ASP A 292 11.59 46.03 -18.57
C ASP A 292 11.51 44.73 -17.74
N ASP A 293 11.45 43.60 -18.42
CA ASP A 293 11.25 42.26 -17.89
C ASP A 293 12.52 41.40 -17.86
N THR A 294 13.60 41.79 -18.55
CA THR A 294 14.82 40.97 -18.63
C THR A 294 16.13 41.74 -18.49
N LEU A 295 17.15 41.02 -18.00
CA LEU A 295 18.56 41.42 -18.08
C LEU A 295 19.35 40.37 -18.86
N THR A 296 20.11 40.78 -19.86
CA THR A 296 21.03 39.90 -20.57
C THR A 296 22.46 40.19 -20.15
N LEU A 297 23.15 39.14 -19.72
CA LEU A 297 24.55 39.11 -19.38
C LEU A 297 25.30 38.27 -20.42
N THR A 298 26.50 38.68 -20.81
CA THR A 298 27.35 37.85 -21.69
C THR A 298 28.76 37.72 -21.15
N GLY A 299 29.39 36.59 -21.45
CA GLY A 299 30.77 36.31 -21.06
C GLY A 299 31.26 35.00 -21.64
N LYS A 300 32.51 34.97 -22.13
CA LYS A 300 33.17 33.76 -22.69
C LYS A 300 32.35 33.00 -23.75
N GLY A 301 31.57 33.71 -24.57
CA GLY A 301 30.72 33.10 -25.62
C GLY A 301 29.34 32.62 -25.15
N ASN A 302 29.07 32.71 -23.84
CA ASN A 302 27.79 32.37 -23.25
C ASN A 302 26.93 33.62 -23.05
N GLN A 303 25.62 33.41 -23.01
CA GLN A 303 24.60 34.39 -22.69
C GLN A 303 23.75 33.88 -21.53
N LEU A 304 23.59 34.69 -20.49
CA LEU A 304 22.68 34.45 -19.38
C LEU A 304 21.60 35.52 -19.41
N THR A 305 20.35 35.12 -19.61
CA THR A 305 19.19 36.00 -19.56
C THR A 305 18.49 35.79 -18.23
N LEU A 306 18.21 36.85 -17.49
CA LEU A 306 17.46 36.84 -16.24
C LEU A 306 16.07 37.41 -16.48
N THR A 307 15.05 36.76 -15.95
CA THR A 307 13.63 37.14 -16.07
C THR A 307 13.13 37.74 -14.77
N PHE A 308 12.41 38.85 -14.87
CA PHE A 308 11.80 39.55 -13.75
C PHE A 308 10.29 39.63 -13.93
N GLU A 309 9.55 39.29 -12.88
CA GLU A 309 8.10 39.44 -12.84
C GLU A 309 7.70 40.50 -11.81
N THR A 310 6.58 41.15 -12.07
CA THR A 310 6.03 42.17 -11.19
C THR A 310 5.09 41.53 -10.17
N PHE A 311 5.40 41.71 -8.89
CA PHE A 311 4.60 41.25 -7.76
C PHE A 311 4.00 42.43 -7.00
N HIS A 312 2.78 42.26 -6.49
CA HIS A 312 2.17 43.15 -5.53
C HIS A 312 2.19 42.47 -4.15
N PRO A 313 3.13 42.83 -3.25
CA PRO A 313 3.27 42.17 -1.94
C PRO A 313 1.98 42.21 -1.12
N ASP A 314 1.24 43.32 -1.23
CA ASP A 314 -0.14 43.48 -0.83
C ASP A 314 -0.84 44.47 -1.79
N SER A 315 -2.15 44.66 -1.64
CA SER A 315 -2.94 45.50 -2.54
C SER A 315 -2.63 47.00 -2.44
N ALA A 316 -1.90 47.43 -1.42
CA ALA A 316 -1.59 48.84 -1.14
C ALA A 316 -0.13 49.21 -1.44
N SER A 317 0.75 48.22 -1.56
CA SER A 317 2.18 48.39 -1.82
C SER A 317 2.47 48.62 -3.29
N ASP A 318 3.52 49.38 -3.55
CA ASP A 318 4.04 49.54 -4.90
C ASP A 318 4.47 48.19 -5.50
N PRO A 319 4.19 47.96 -6.80
CA PRO A 319 4.66 46.77 -7.49
C PRO A 319 6.18 46.62 -7.41
N GLN A 320 6.64 45.41 -7.10
CA GLN A 320 8.06 45.08 -7.05
C GLN A 320 8.40 44.12 -8.20
N SER A 321 9.40 44.50 -9.01
CA SER A 321 9.97 43.63 -10.04
C SER A 321 11.05 42.74 -9.43
N LEU A 322 10.77 41.44 -9.34
CA LEU A 322 11.61 40.45 -8.65
C LEU A 322 12.15 39.41 -9.64
N LEU A 323 13.39 38.99 -9.43
CA LEU A 323 14.04 37.93 -10.21
C LEU A 323 13.33 36.58 -10.02
N THR A 324 12.75 36.03 -11.07
CA THR A 324 11.98 34.77 -11.02
C THR A 324 12.64 33.65 -11.79
N GLY A 325 13.31 33.98 -12.89
CA GLY A 325 13.86 32.99 -13.78
C GLY A 325 15.20 33.35 -14.41
N PHE A 326 15.80 32.35 -15.05
CA PHE A 326 17.00 32.51 -15.86
C PHE A 326 16.98 31.57 -17.07
N THR A 327 17.80 31.89 -18.05
CA THR A 327 18.18 31.02 -19.17
C THR A 327 19.65 31.24 -19.52
N LEU A 328 20.46 30.19 -19.43
CA LEU A 328 21.85 30.12 -19.86
C LEU A 328 21.91 29.41 -21.22
N SER A 329 22.49 30.05 -22.23
CA SER A 329 22.65 29.50 -23.58
C SER A 329 23.93 29.98 -24.25
N GLU A 330 24.30 29.37 -25.36
CA GLU A 330 25.31 29.95 -26.25
C GLU A 330 24.79 31.26 -26.86
N ALA A 331 25.65 32.26 -27.04
CA ALA A 331 25.25 33.61 -27.48
C ALA A 331 24.63 33.66 -28.90
N GLN A 332 24.82 32.62 -29.71
CA GLN A 332 24.23 32.47 -31.05
C GLN A 332 23.21 31.32 -31.14
N SER A 333 22.75 30.80 -30.00
CA SER A 333 21.86 29.65 -30.00
C SER A 333 20.45 30.00 -30.49
N HIS A 334 19.88 29.09 -31.26
CA HIS A 334 18.51 29.20 -31.78
C HIS A 334 17.54 28.73 -30.70
N SER A 335 16.35 29.34 -30.61
CA SER A 335 15.40 28.96 -29.57
C SER A 335 14.89 27.52 -29.78
N VAL A 336 15.18 26.63 -28.83
CA VAL A 336 14.61 25.29 -28.79
C VAL A 336 13.21 25.40 -28.20
N LYS A 337 12.17 25.37 -29.03
CA LYS A 337 10.84 25.79 -28.58
C LYS A 337 9.78 24.72 -28.49
N GLN A 338 9.94 23.51 -29.03
CA GLN A 338 8.84 22.56 -28.96
C GLN A 338 9.28 21.12 -28.65
N PRO A 339 8.67 20.49 -27.63
CA PRO A 339 8.81 19.06 -27.42
C PRO A 339 8.20 18.36 -28.64
N GLN A 340 8.79 17.24 -29.05
CA GLN A 340 8.22 16.45 -30.12
C GLN A 340 7.18 15.52 -29.48
N THR A 341 6.02 16.08 -29.13
CA THR A 341 4.87 15.25 -28.81
C THR A 341 4.39 14.68 -30.14
N ASP A 342 4.86 13.49 -30.50
CA ASP A 342 4.43 12.85 -31.73
C ASP A 342 2.90 12.83 -31.78
N ARG A 343 2.33 13.50 -32.80
CA ARG A 343 0.95 13.22 -33.18
C ARG A 343 0.96 11.81 -33.74
N LEU A 344 0.50 10.87 -32.93
CA LEU A 344 0.34 9.49 -33.35
C LEU A 344 -0.45 9.45 -34.66
N ASN A 345 0.11 8.80 -35.68
CA ASN A 345 -0.66 8.57 -36.89
C ASN A 345 -1.81 7.58 -36.59
N PRO A 346 -2.86 7.50 -37.44
CA PRO A 346 -4.01 6.63 -37.17
C PRO A 346 -3.64 5.17 -36.93
N ALA A 347 -2.70 4.61 -37.69
CA ALA A 347 -2.27 3.22 -37.51
C ALA A 347 -1.54 2.98 -36.17
N GLN A 348 -0.69 3.93 -35.76
CA GLN A 348 -0.04 3.92 -34.45
C GLN A 348 -1.06 4.01 -33.31
N LYS A 349 -2.06 4.88 -33.45
CA LYS A 349 -3.14 5.05 -32.48
C LYS A 349 -3.99 3.78 -32.37
N ASP A 350 -4.42 3.23 -33.49
CA ASP A 350 -5.25 2.00 -33.52
C ASP A 350 -4.48 0.82 -32.92
N TRP A 351 -3.20 0.68 -33.27
CA TRP A 351 -2.33 -0.33 -32.67
C TRP A 351 -2.23 -0.16 -31.16
N LEU A 352 -1.99 1.06 -30.69
CA LEU A 352 -1.85 1.38 -29.27
C LEU A 352 -3.11 1.03 -28.50
N MET A 353 -4.26 1.55 -28.93
CA MET A 353 -5.51 1.33 -28.23
C MET A 353 -5.94 -0.14 -28.24
N THR A 354 -5.69 -0.86 -29.34
CA THR A 354 -5.95 -2.31 -29.41
C THR A 354 -5.14 -3.09 -28.37
N HIS A 355 -3.85 -2.79 -28.21
CA HIS A 355 -2.96 -3.52 -27.31
C HIS A 355 -3.08 -3.10 -25.84
N LEU A 356 -3.73 -1.97 -25.55
CA LEU A 356 -3.99 -1.49 -24.19
C LEU A 356 -5.42 -1.80 -23.72
N ALA A 357 -6.32 -2.12 -24.64
CA ALA A 357 -7.70 -2.43 -24.29
C ALA A 357 -7.80 -3.58 -23.26
N PRO A 358 -8.65 -3.45 -22.23
CA PRO A 358 -8.83 -4.48 -21.20
C PRO A 358 -9.18 -5.86 -21.78
N GLN A 359 -9.96 -5.90 -22.85
CA GLN A 359 -10.43 -7.13 -23.51
C GLN A 359 -9.40 -7.82 -24.41
N TYR A 360 -8.23 -7.23 -24.64
CA TYR A 360 -7.19 -7.81 -25.49
C TYR A 360 -6.73 -9.18 -24.95
N GLN A 361 -6.81 -10.21 -25.79
CA GLN A 361 -6.49 -11.59 -25.40
C GLN A 361 -5.08 -12.05 -25.79
N GLY A 362 -4.33 -11.25 -26.54
CA GLY A 362 -2.96 -11.57 -26.93
C GLY A 362 -1.95 -11.29 -25.83
N LYS A 363 -0.67 -11.58 -26.11
CA LYS A 363 0.44 -11.15 -25.25
C LYS A 363 0.67 -9.65 -25.46
N ARG A 364 0.67 -8.87 -24.37
CA ARG A 364 0.91 -7.42 -24.45
C ARG A 364 2.35 -7.13 -24.89
N PRO A 365 2.59 -6.06 -25.67
CA PRO A 365 3.92 -5.70 -26.11
C PRO A 365 4.83 -5.36 -24.93
N LEU A 366 6.11 -5.73 -25.05
CA LEU A 366 7.14 -5.39 -24.08
C LEU A 366 7.56 -3.91 -24.20
N LEU A 367 8.19 -3.36 -23.16
CA LEU A 367 8.74 -2.00 -23.17
C LEU A 367 9.63 -1.75 -24.39
N THR A 368 10.55 -2.68 -24.70
CA THR A 368 11.42 -2.60 -25.88
C THR A 368 10.64 -2.49 -27.21
N GLN A 369 9.49 -3.17 -27.31
CA GLN A 369 8.63 -3.10 -28.49
C GLN A 369 7.89 -1.76 -28.55
N PHE A 370 7.44 -1.22 -27.42
CA PHE A 370 6.89 0.14 -27.35
C PHE A 370 7.91 1.19 -27.77
N GLN A 371 9.15 1.11 -27.27
CA GLN A 371 10.22 2.05 -27.62
C GLN A 371 10.58 2.00 -29.12
N GLN A 372 10.50 0.83 -29.75
CA GLN A 372 10.68 0.70 -31.20
C GLN A 372 9.53 1.34 -31.99
N GLN A 373 8.30 1.15 -31.54
CA GLN A 373 7.09 1.67 -32.20
C GLN A 373 6.91 3.18 -31.98
N PHE A 374 7.36 3.68 -30.83
CA PHE A 374 7.24 5.07 -30.39
C PHE A 374 8.61 5.56 -29.85
N PRO A 375 9.57 5.84 -30.73
CA PRO A 375 10.92 6.24 -30.32
C PRO A 375 10.98 7.59 -29.60
N HIS A 376 9.91 8.38 -29.65
CA HIS A 376 9.80 9.69 -29.00
C HIS A 376 8.96 9.67 -27.71
N MET A 377 8.79 8.50 -27.08
CA MET A 377 8.16 8.41 -25.76
C MET A 377 8.95 9.23 -24.72
N THR A 378 8.23 9.97 -23.88
CA THR A 378 8.82 10.69 -22.77
C THR A 378 8.97 9.76 -21.57
N LYS A 379 10.11 9.83 -20.90
CA LYS A 379 10.38 9.06 -19.69
C LYS A 379 10.20 9.95 -18.46
N LEU A 380 9.23 9.64 -17.60
CA LEU A 380 9.08 10.24 -16.28
C LEU A 380 9.70 9.27 -15.25
N ALA A 381 10.96 9.51 -14.91
CA ALA A 381 11.77 8.59 -14.11
C ALA A 381 11.57 8.76 -12.60
N ILE A 382 11.14 9.95 -12.15
CA ILE A 382 10.93 10.27 -10.74
C ILE A 382 9.50 10.82 -10.57
N SER A 383 8.59 9.94 -10.13
CA SER A 383 7.19 10.24 -9.81
C SER A 383 6.77 9.55 -8.51
N GLY A 384 5.65 9.97 -7.92
CA GLY A 384 5.13 9.41 -6.67
C GLY A 384 4.69 7.94 -6.74
N SER A 385 4.67 7.32 -7.92
CA SER A 385 4.28 5.91 -8.09
C SER A 385 5.26 5.09 -8.94
N GLY A 386 6.49 5.58 -9.15
CA GLY A 386 7.54 4.88 -9.90
C GLY A 386 7.83 5.49 -11.27
N GLU A 387 8.39 4.70 -12.18
CA GLU A 387 8.73 5.13 -13.54
C GLU A 387 7.50 5.05 -14.45
N TRP A 388 7.29 6.08 -15.27
CA TRP A 388 6.23 6.16 -16.26
C TRP A 388 6.79 6.53 -17.62
N TRP A 389 6.17 5.98 -18.67
CA TRP A 389 6.43 6.32 -20.05
C TRP A 389 5.21 7.00 -20.65
N ILE A 390 5.40 8.19 -21.20
CA ILE A 390 4.32 9.02 -21.72
C ILE A 390 4.35 8.96 -23.25
N ILE A 391 3.22 8.57 -23.84
CA ILE A 391 3.02 8.52 -25.28
C ILE A 391 2.00 9.59 -25.68
N GLY A 392 2.40 10.46 -26.62
CA GLY A 392 1.58 11.59 -27.03
C GLY A 392 1.40 12.57 -25.87
N ASN A 393 0.15 12.88 -25.53
CA ASN A 393 -0.17 13.90 -24.52
C ASN A 393 -0.97 13.39 -23.31
N LEU A 394 -1.61 12.22 -23.41
CA LEU A 394 -2.61 11.75 -22.45
C LEU A 394 -2.29 10.41 -21.82
N LEU A 395 -1.52 9.59 -22.53
CA LEU A 395 -1.32 8.20 -22.20
C LEU A 395 -0.02 8.04 -21.41
N GLN A 396 -0.14 7.45 -20.23
CA GLN A 396 0.97 7.10 -19.36
C GLN A 396 0.99 5.58 -19.20
N LEU A 397 2.15 4.97 -19.36
CA LEU A 397 2.35 3.53 -19.26
C LEU A 397 3.38 3.23 -18.18
N GLN A 398 3.11 2.24 -17.34
CA GLN A 398 4.04 1.74 -16.35
C GLN A 398 4.39 0.29 -16.64
N PHE A 399 5.68 -0.01 -16.58
CA PHE A 399 6.22 -1.34 -16.81
C PHE A 399 6.88 -1.84 -15.53
N ASP A 400 6.74 -3.14 -15.30
CA ASP A 400 7.59 -3.87 -14.37
C ASP A 400 8.63 -4.64 -15.20
N ASP A 401 9.88 -4.20 -15.12
CA ASP A 401 10.93 -4.47 -16.10
C ASP A 401 10.46 -4.22 -17.55
N GLU A 402 10.12 -5.28 -18.29
CA GLU A 402 9.65 -5.23 -19.67
C GLU A 402 8.13 -5.41 -19.81
N GLN A 403 7.44 -5.86 -18.76
CA GLN A 403 6.01 -6.20 -18.84
C GLN A 403 5.14 -4.98 -18.55
N LEU A 404 4.18 -4.70 -19.43
CA LEU A 404 3.21 -3.64 -19.19
C LEU A 404 2.32 -3.99 -17.99
N ARG A 405 2.42 -3.20 -16.92
CA ARG A 405 1.68 -3.37 -15.68
C ARG A 405 0.49 -2.41 -15.63
N LYS A 406 0.69 -1.13 -15.96
CA LYS A 406 -0.37 -0.11 -15.81
C LYS A 406 -0.50 0.76 -17.05
N THR A 407 -1.73 1.15 -17.36
CA THR A 407 -2.05 2.22 -18.29
C THR A 407 -2.87 3.28 -17.57
N LYS A 408 -2.58 4.55 -17.80
CA LYS A 408 -3.35 5.69 -17.29
C LYS A 408 -3.66 6.68 -18.41
N LEU A 409 -4.91 7.10 -18.48
CA LEU A 409 -5.36 8.21 -19.31
C LEU A 409 -5.91 9.29 -18.40
N SER A 410 -5.43 10.52 -18.58
CA SER A 410 -5.74 11.66 -17.72
C SER A 410 -5.72 12.98 -18.50
N GLN A 411 -5.67 14.11 -17.79
CA GLN A 411 -5.40 15.42 -18.38
C GLN A 411 -4.08 15.44 -19.18
N GLY A 412 -3.99 16.39 -20.11
CA GLY A 412 -2.85 16.56 -21.00
C GLY A 412 -1.57 16.98 -20.27
N VAL A 413 -0.48 16.26 -20.51
CA VAL A 413 0.83 16.46 -19.87
C VAL A 413 1.56 17.68 -20.43
N PHE A 414 1.59 17.82 -21.76
CA PHE A 414 2.32 18.88 -22.46
C PHE A 414 1.42 20.02 -22.92
N GLN A 415 0.18 19.71 -23.30
CA GLN A 415 -0.79 20.69 -23.78
C GLN A 415 -2.17 20.44 -23.16
N ALA A 416 -2.91 21.51 -22.90
CA ALA A 416 -4.31 21.38 -22.51
C ALA A 416 -5.10 20.70 -23.64
N ILE A 417 -6.01 19.81 -23.27
CA ILE A 417 -6.88 19.09 -24.20
C ILE A 417 -8.34 19.37 -23.86
N SER A 418 -9.21 19.22 -24.85
CA SER A 418 -10.65 19.28 -24.60
C SER A 418 -11.15 17.96 -24.02
N ASP A 419 -12.20 18.02 -23.18
CA ASP A 419 -12.83 16.82 -22.63
C ASP A 419 -13.36 15.89 -23.73
N LYS A 420 -13.78 16.46 -24.87
CA LYS A 420 -14.17 15.67 -26.05
C LYS A 420 -13.02 14.81 -26.55
N GLN A 421 -11.83 15.39 -26.71
CA GLN A 421 -10.66 14.65 -27.15
C GLN A 421 -10.28 13.56 -26.14
N PHE A 422 -10.30 13.85 -24.84
CA PHE A 422 -10.09 12.84 -23.79
C PHE A 422 -11.05 11.65 -23.96
N ARG A 423 -12.34 11.92 -24.08
CA ARG A 423 -13.38 10.88 -24.22
C ARG A 423 -13.23 10.07 -25.51
N GLU A 424 -12.79 10.68 -26.60
CA GLU A 424 -12.49 9.96 -27.85
C GLU A 424 -11.36 8.93 -27.66
N GLU A 425 -10.30 9.29 -26.92
CA GLU A 425 -9.22 8.34 -26.60
C GLU A 425 -9.68 7.21 -25.68
N VAL A 426 -10.48 7.52 -24.65
CA VAL A 426 -11.02 6.50 -23.73
C VAL A 426 -11.97 5.54 -24.45
N ASN A 427 -12.87 6.06 -25.28
CA ASN A 427 -13.79 5.23 -26.05
C ASN A 427 -13.04 4.28 -27.01
N ALA A 428 -11.86 4.66 -27.50
CA ALA A 428 -11.02 3.79 -28.33
C ALA A 428 -10.46 2.57 -27.56
N LEU A 429 -10.44 2.61 -26.22
CA LEU A 429 -10.14 1.47 -25.36
C LEU A 429 -11.38 0.61 -25.05
N ALA A 430 -12.54 0.94 -25.64
CA ALA A 430 -13.85 0.34 -25.36
C ALA A 430 -14.31 0.49 -23.90
N ILE A 431 -13.89 1.59 -23.26
CA ILE A 431 -14.34 1.97 -21.91
C ILE A 431 -15.41 3.06 -22.06
N PRO A 432 -16.64 2.85 -21.54
CA PRO A 432 -17.66 3.89 -21.50
C PRO A 432 -17.19 5.13 -20.75
N THR A 433 -17.48 6.30 -21.32
CA THR A 433 -17.07 7.60 -20.77
C THR A 433 -18.12 8.25 -19.86
N ILE A 434 -19.29 7.62 -19.73
CA ILE A 434 -20.39 8.01 -18.84
C ILE A 434 -20.53 6.93 -17.76
N LYS A 435 -20.70 7.33 -16.50
CA LYS A 435 -20.74 6.43 -15.34
C LYS A 435 -21.78 5.31 -15.49
N GLN A 436 -23.03 5.65 -15.78
CA GLN A 436 -24.10 4.67 -16.01
C GLN A 436 -23.76 3.68 -17.13
N GLY A 437 -23.08 4.13 -18.19
CA GLY A 437 -22.63 3.27 -19.29
C GLY A 437 -21.60 2.24 -18.83
N LEU A 438 -20.68 2.64 -17.95
CA LEU A 438 -19.67 1.73 -17.39
C LEU A 438 -20.30 0.68 -16.47
N LEU A 439 -21.20 1.10 -15.56
CA LEU A 439 -21.94 0.20 -14.67
C LEU A 439 -22.85 -0.78 -15.43
N ALA A 440 -23.43 -0.35 -16.55
CA ALA A 440 -24.22 -1.23 -17.41
C ALA A 440 -23.36 -2.27 -18.15
N GLN A 441 -22.15 -1.89 -18.57
CA GLN A 441 -21.22 -2.81 -19.25
C GLN A 441 -20.56 -3.81 -18.28
N TYR A 442 -20.33 -3.40 -17.03
CA TYR A 442 -19.69 -4.21 -15.99
C TYR A 442 -20.61 -4.34 -14.78
N THR A 443 -21.48 -5.36 -14.80
CA THR A 443 -22.52 -5.57 -13.78
C THR A 443 -22.00 -5.95 -12.39
N ASP A 444 -20.71 -6.27 -12.28
CA ASP A 444 -19.98 -6.56 -11.04
C ASP A 444 -19.07 -5.40 -10.62
N ALA A 445 -19.16 -4.24 -11.27
CA ALA A 445 -18.43 -3.05 -10.87
C ALA A 445 -18.88 -2.56 -9.47
N THR A 446 -17.95 -1.96 -8.73
CA THR A 446 -18.24 -1.29 -7.46
C THR A 446 -18.36 0.20 -7.70
N ASP A 447 -19.51 0.78 -7.37
CA ASP A 447 -19.74 2.23 -7.40
C ASP A 447 -19.30 2.86 -6.07
N ASN A 448 -18.26 3.68 -6.15
CA ASN A 448 -17.66 4.43 -5.04
C ASN A 448 -17.91 5.94 -5.21
N PHE A 449 -19.14 6.33 -5.50
CA PHE A 449 -19.57 7.72 -5.69
C PHE A 449 -18.96 8.37 -6.96
N ASP A 450 -17.82 9.03 -6.86
CA ASP A 450 -17.13 9.68 -7.98
C ASP A 450 -16.12 8.75 -8.65
N ALA A 451 -16.03 7.50 -8.20
CA ALA A 451 -15.19 6.47 -8.78
C ALA A 451 -15.95 5.17 -9.01
N VAL A 452 -15.51 4.41 -10.02
CA VAL A 452 -15.99 3.06 -10.30
C VAL A 452 -14.80 2.11 -10.41
N ASP A 453 -14.86 1.02 -9.66
CA ASP A 453 -13.82 -0.01 -9.61
C ASP A 453 -14.32 -1.30 -10.27
N ILE A 454 -13.50 -1.89 -11.12
CA ILE A 454 -13.78 -3.18 -11.75
C ILE A 454 -12.58 -4.09 -11.53
N TYR A 455 -12.81 -5.31 -11.03
CA TYR A 455 -11.76 -6.31 -10.82
C TYR A 455 -12.08 -7.59 -11.57
N ARG A 456 -11.16 -8.02 -12.45
CA ARG A 456 -11.25 -9.25 -13.25
C ARG A 456 -9.95 -10.05 -13.16
N ASP A 457 -9.99 -11.29 -13.62
CA ASP A 457 -8.85 -12.22 -13.57
C ASP A 457 -7.57 -11.69 -14.22
N LYS A 458 -7.67 -10.82 -15.23
CA LYS A 458 -6.52 -10.34 -16.03
C LYS A 458 -6.30 -8.82 -15.94
N PHE A 459 -7.23 -8.09 -15.33
CA PHE A 459 -7.12 -6.64 -15.22
C PHE A 459 -7.99 -6.08 -14.11
N ALA A 460 -7.64 -4.88 -13.66
CA ALA A 460 -8.55 -4.00 -12.92
C ALA A 460 -8.69 -2.66 -13.63
N ILE A 461 -9.85 -2.02 -13.52
CA ILE A 461 -10.11 -0.66 -14.01
C ILE A 461 -10.49 0.21 -12.82
N PHE A 462 -9.88 1.39 -12.75
CA PHE A 462 -10.23 2.45 -11.81
C PHE A 462 -10.60 3.70 -12.61
N ALA A 463 -11.88 4.07 -12.60
CA ALA A 463 -12.43 5.15 -13.41
C ALA A 463 -12.95 6.28 -12.51
N LYS A 464 -12.53 7.54 -12.74
CA LYS A 464 -12.96 8.72 -11.97
C LYS A 464 -13.81 9.68 -12.77
N TYR A 465 -14.86 10.18 -12.14
CA TYR A 465 -15.94 10.98 -12.73
C TYR A 465 -16.07 12.35 -12.05
N ASP A 466 -16.47 13.35 -12.81
CA ASP A 466 -16.54 14.75 -12.35
C ASP A 466 -17.61 15.04 -11.28
N SER A 467 -18.49 14.07 -11.00
CA SER A 467 -19.52 14.13 -9.98
C SER A 467 -19.99 12.72 -9.58
N TYR A 468 -20.97 12.66 -8.67
CA TYR A 468 -21.56 11.41 -8.18
C TYR A 468 -22.75 10.93 -9.04
N ASP A 469 -23.20 11.75 -9.99
CA ASP A 469 -24.41 11.52 -10.78
C ASP A 469 -24.23 10.38 -11.79
N ASP A 470 -25.34 9.75 -12.19
CA ASP A 470 -25.31 8.62 -13.14
C ASP A 470 -24.81 9.03 -14.53
N ASP A 471 -25.01 10.28 -14.92
CA ASP A 471 -24.56 10.86 -16.18
C ASP A 471 -23.19 11.57 -16.08
N ALA A 472 -22.51 11.43 -14.94
CA ALA A 472 -21.19 12.01 -14.69
C ALA A 472 -20.17 11.59 -15.77
N LEU A 473 -19.28 12.53 -16.11
CA LEU A 473 -18.30 12.37 -17.18
C LEU A 473 -16.95 11.94 -16.63
N LEU A 474 -16.39 10.92 -17.29
CA LEU A 474 -15.06 10.43 -16.96
C LEU A 474 -14.00 11.49 -17.25
N TYR A 475 -13.07 11.71 -16.30
CA TYR A 475 -11.90 12.59 -16.49
C TYR A 475 -10.55 11.91 -16.25
N GLU A 476 -10.54 10.70 -15.66
CA GLU A 476 -9.33 9.89 -15.47
C GLU A 476 -9.70 8.40 -15.47
N VAL A 477 -8.86 7.57 -16.09
CA VAL A 477 -8.97 6.11 -16.00
C VAL A 477 -7.59 5.48 -15.88
N GLU A 478 -7.49 4.53 -14.95
CA GLU A 478 -6.34 3.65 -14.79
C GLU A 478 -6.74 2.20 -15.06
N ILE A 479 -5.86 1.45 -15.71
CA ILE A 479 -6.02 0.03 -16.00
C ILE A 479 -4.77 -0.69 -15.48
N ASP A 480 -4.98 -1.63 -14.57
CA ASP A 480 -3.97 -2.53 -14.04
C ASP A 480 -4.05 -3.86 -14.78
N TYR A 481 -2.92 -4.45 -15.16
CA TYR A 481 -2.84 -5.77 -15.79
C TYR A 481 -2.09 -6.76 -14.89
N PHE A 482 -2.53 -8.03 -14.88
CA PHE A 482 -1.98 -9.11 -14.06
C PHE A 482 -1.60 -10.33 -14.88
#